data_AF-A0A5K7YUQ6-F1
#
_entry.id   AF-A0A5K7YUQ6-F1
#
_cell.length_a   1.000
_cell.length_b   1.000
_cell.length_c   1.000
_cell.angle_alpha   90.00
_cell.angle_beta   90.00
_cell.angle_gamma   90.00
#
_symmetry.space_group_name_H-M   'P 1'
#
loop_
_entity.id
_entity.type
_entity.pdbx_description
1 polymer ?
#
loop_
_entity_poly.entity_id
_entity_poly.type
_entity_poly.pdbx_seq_one_letter_code
_entity_poly.pdbx_strand_id
1 'polypeptide(L)' 'MSRIQELIGALSEKEVVLRGPVAKANGTCKICGKPAKFFRTSFSALEYRISAICQACQDYYFGDGESTPA' A
#
# COMPACT_ATOMS: atom_id res chain seq x y z
N MET A 1 11.80 -3.05 -15.20
CA MET A 1 10.41 -2.70 -14.85
C MET A 1 10.48 -1.64 -13.78
N SER A 2 9.71 -0.56 -13.88
CA SER A 2 9.64 0.43 -12.80
C SER A 2 8.69 -0.04 -11.69
N ARG A 3 8.94 0.34 -10.44
CA ARG A 3 8.06 0.01 -9.29
C ARG A 3 6.61 0.44 -9.53
N ILE A 4 6.42 1.53 -10.26
CA ILE A 4 5.08 2.01 -10.62
C ILE A 4 4.38 1.11 -11.66
N GLN A 5 5.12 0.49 -12.60
CA GLN A 5 4.55 -0.51 -13.51
C GLN A 5 4.11 -1.78 -12.77
N GLU A 6 4.91 -2.23 -11.80
CA GLU A 6 4.55 -3.36 -10.93
C GLU A 6 3.28 -3.06 -10.13
N LEU A 7 3.16 -1.84 -9.62
CA LEU A 7 1.96 -1.40 -8.91
C LEU A 7 0.74 -1.38 -9.84
N ILE A 8 0.86 -0.84 -11.05
CA ILE A 8 -0.23 -0.84 -12.03
C ILE A 8 -0.69 -2.27 -12.31
N GLY A 9 0.24 -3.21 -12.49
CA GLY A 9 -0.08 -4.63 -12.65
C GLY A 9 -0.85 -5.18 -11.45
N ALA A 10 -0.32 -5.00 -10.24
CA ALA A 10 -0.96 -5.46 -9.01
C ALA A 10 -2.37 -4.87 -8.80
N LEU A 11 -2.58 -3.60 -9.17
CA LEU A 11 -3.88 -2.92 -9.06
C LEU A 11 -4.84 -3.22 -10.20
N SER A 12 -4.36 -3.80 -11.30
CA SER A 12 -5.20 -4.25 -12.41
C SER A 12 -5.86 -5.61 -12.13
N GLU A 13 -5.37 -6.34 -11.13
CA GLU A 13 -5.96 -7.60 -10.70
C GLU A 13 -7.32 -7.38 -10.02
N LYS A 14 -8.38 -7.94 -10.62
CA LYS A 14 -9.77 -7.79 -10.15
C LYS A 14 -9.92 -8.16 -8.67
N GLU A 15 -9.27 -9.23 -8.23
CA GLU A 15 -9.32 -9.65 -6.84
C GLU A 15 -8.71 -8.62 -5.89
N VAL A 16 -7.59 -7.99 -6.26
CA VAL A 16 -6.92 -6.96 -5.46
C VAL A 16 -7.81 -5.73 -5.32
N VAL A 17 -8.48 -5.33 -6.39
CA VAL A 17 -9.45 -4.22 -6.36
C VAL A 17 -10.62 -4.54 -5.43
N LEU A 18 -11.21 -5.73 -5.57
CA LEU A 18 -12.37 -6.16 -4.78
C LEU A 18 -12.05 -6.34 -3.28
N ARG A 19 -10.79 -6.65 -2.93
CA ARG A 19 -10.36 -6.76 -1.52
C ARG A 19 -10.31 -5.41 -0.80
N GLY A 20 -10.34 -4.28 -1.51
CA GLY A 20 -10.18 -2.94 -0.92
C GLY A 20 -11.08 -2.66 0.30
N PRO A 21 -12.41 -2.79 0.20
CA PRO A 21 -13.32 -2.53 1.33
C PRO A 21 -13.07 -3.45 2.53
N VAL A 22 -12.89 -4.75 2.29
CA VAL A 22 -12.64 -5.75 3.34
C VAL A 22 -11.29 -5.49 4.02
N ALA A 23 -10.27 -5.16 3.24
CA ALA A 23 -8.95 -4.83 3.75
C ALA A 23 -8.98 -3.61 4.68
N LYS A 24 -9.72 -2.55 4.30
CA LYS A 24 -9.92 -1.37 5.18
C LYS A 24 -10.61 -1.75 6.49
N ALA A 25 -11.69 -2.52 6.42
CA ALA A 25 -12.45 -2.94 7.60
C ALA A 25 -11.62 -3.81 8.57
N ASN A 26 -10.77 -4.69 8.03
CA ASN A 26 -9.96 -5.62 8.82
C ASN A 26 -8.60 -5.05 9.23
N GLY A 27 -8.23 -3.84 8.78
CA GLY A 27 -6.90 -3.30 9.05
C GLY A 27 -5.81 -4.11 8.34
N THR A 28 -6.03 -4.55 7.10
CA THR A 28 -5.08 -5.35 6.31
C THR A 28 -4.74 -4.69 4.97
N CYS A 29 -3.68 -5.17 4.31
CA CYS A 29 -3.27 -4.71 2.99
C CYS A 29 -4.04 -5.47 1.90
N LYS A 30 -4.64 -4.75 0.94
CA LYS A 30 -5.32 -5.38 -0.20
C LYS A 30 -4.37 -6.11 -1.17
N ILE A 31 -3.09 -5.74 -1.18
CA ILE A 31 -2.06 -6.34 -2.03
C ILE A 31 -1.47 -7.58 -1.36
N CYS A 32 -0.83 -7.41 -0.20
CA CYS A 32 -0.07 -8.49 0.45
C CYS A 32 -0.83 -9.26 1.54
N GLY A 33 -2.06 -8.85 1.87
CA GLY A 33 -2.90 -9.49 2.90
C GLY A 33 -2.45 -9.28 4.36
N LYS A 34 -1.26 -8.73 4.58
CA LYS A 34 -0.69 -8.54 5.93
C LYS A 34 -1.39 -7.41 6.70
N PRO A 35 -1.34 -7.42 8.05
CA PRO A 35 -1.88 -6.34 8.87
C PRO A 35 -1.25 -4.98 8.56
N ALA A 36 -2.09 -3.95 8.45
CA ALA A 36 -1.74 -2.56 8.21
C ALA A 36 -1.95 -1.73 9.49
N LYS A 37 -1.21 -2.10 10.55
CA LYS A 37 -1.39 -1.53 11.90
C LYS A 37 -0.50 -0.32 12.19
N PHE A 38 0.56 -0.13 11.42
CA PHE A 38 1.56 0.90 11.66
C PHE A 38 1.81 1.71 10.39
N PHE A 39 1.89 3.03 10.55
CA PHE A 39 2.22 3.99 9.50
C PHE A 39 3.27 4.96 10.03
N ARG A 40 4.25 5.29 9.19
CA ARG A 40 5.37 6.16 9.57
C ARG A 40 4.95 7.61 9.74
N THR A 41 4.00 8.05 8.92
CA THR A 41 3.49 9.43 8.91
C THR A 41 1.96 9.46 8.83
N SER A 42 1.37 10.60 9.20
CA SER A 42 -0.06 10.86 9.01
C SER A 42 -0.45 10.81 7.53
N PHE A 43 0.47 11.18 6.62
CA PHE A 43 0.29 11.07 5.19
C PHE A 43 0.18 9.60 4.75
N SER A 44 1.09 8.73 5.19
CA SER A 44 1.03 7.28 4.91
C SER A 44 -0.24 6.63 5.47
N ALA A 45 -0.72 7.09 6.63
CA ALA A 45 -2.00 6.65 7.18
C ALA A 45 -3.20 7.10 6.33
N LEU A 46 -3.16 8.31 5.77
CA LEU A 46 -4.17 8.80 4.83
C LEU A 46 -4.14 8.01 3.51
N GLU A 47 -2.96 7.76 2.95
CA GLU A 47 -2.78 6.92 1.76
C GLU A 47 -3.37 5.54 1.95
N TYR A 48 -3.21 4.93 3.14
CA TYR A 48 -3.86 3.67 3.46
C TYR A 48 -5.39 3.79 3.49
N ARG A 49 -5.96 4.85 4.10
CA ARG A 49 -7.42 5.04 4.12
C ARG A 49 -8.01 5.16 2.72
N ILE A 50 -7.25 5.69 1.77
CA ILE A 50 -7.64 5.78 0.36
C ILE A 50 -7.45 4.43 -0.34
N SER A 51 -6.24 3.88 -0.28
CA SER A 51 -5.79 2.78 -1.14
C SER A 51 -5.95 1.38 -0.54
N ALA A 52 -6.05 1.25 0.78
CA ALA A 52 -5.93 0.00 1.56
C ALA A 52 -4.57 -0.71 1.39
N ILE A 53 -3.49 0.04 1.17
CA ILE A 53 -2.12 -0.49 1.02
C ILE A 53 -1.32 -0.21 2.29
N CYS A 54 -0.71 -1.24 2.90
CA CYS A 54 0.08 -1.07 4.14
C CYS A 54 1.40 -0.30 3.90
N GLN A 55 1.98 0.23 4.98
CA GLN A 55 3.26 0.96 4.92
C GLN A 55 4.35 0.22 4.15
N ALA A 56 4.53 -1.09 4.36
CA ALA A 56 5.58 -1.84 3.67
C ALA A 56 5.39 -1.88 2.13
N CYS A 57 4.13 -1.98 1.67
CA CYS A 57 3.83 -1.92 0.25
C CYS A 57 3.90 -0.47 -0.28
N GLN A 58 3.52 0.52 0.53
CA GLN A 58 3.72 1.93 0.20
C GLN A 58 5.21 2.22 0.00
N ASP A 59 6.06 1.82 0.95
CA ASP A 59 7.52 1.99 0.88
C ASP A 59 8.12 1.29 -0.34
N TYR A 60 7.58 0.12 -0.72
CA TYR A 60 8.04 -0.61 -1.90
C TYR A 60 7.62 0.03 -3.22
N TYR A 61 6.36 0.47 -3.36
CA TYR A 61 5.81 0.95 -4.64
C TYR A 61 5.93 2.47 -4.83
N PHE A 62 5.83 3.24 -3.75
CA PHE A 62 5.85 4.71 -3.74
C PHE A 62 7.16 5.28 -3.23
N GLY A 63 7.92 4.51 -2.44
CA GLY A 63 9.24 4.92 -2.00
C GLY A 63 10.17 4.99 -3.18
N ASP A 64 10.52 6.20 -3.61
CA ASP A 64 11.78 6.44 -4.29
C ASP A 64 12.90 6.14 -3.28
N GLY A 65 14.06 5.65 -3.73
CA GLY A 65 15.16 5.17 -2.89
C GLY A 65 15.81 6.17 -1.94
N GLU A 66 15.12 7.24 -1.54
CA GLU A 66 15.58 8.20 -0.55
C GLU A 66 15.12 7.76 0.85
N SER A 67 15.91 6.86 1.42
CA SER A 67 16.26 7.05 2.82
C SER A 67 16.91 8.43 2.94
N THR A 68 16.17 9.44 3.38
CA THR A 68 16.77 10.66 3.93
C THR A 68 16.94 10.48 5.43
N PRO A 69 18.14 10.15 5.93
CA PRO A 69 18.55 10.50 7.27
C PRO A 69 19.52 11.69 7.20
N ALA A 70 19.05 12.86 7.64
CA ALA A 70 19.77 13.87 8.42
C ALA A 70 18.86 15.09 8.64
#